data_AF-A0A7C5Z850-F1
#
_entry.id   AF-A0A7C5Z850-F1
#
_cell.length_a   1.000
_cell.length_b   1.000
_cell.length_c   1.000
_cell.angle_alpha   90.00
_cell.angle_beta   90.00
_cell.angle_gamma   90.00
#
_symmetry.space_group_name_H-M   'P 1'
#
loop_
_entity.id
_entity.type
_entity.pdbx_description
1 polymer ?
#
loop_
_entity_poly.entity_id
_entity_poly.type
_entity_poly.pdbx_seq_one_letter_code
_entity_poly.pdbx_strand_id
1 'polypeptide(L)'
;MMTFKEKVLEVVKKIKKGKVKTYKEVAKLVGRSKAYRVVANILAKNRDFRIPCHRVVKNDYRVGGYYGSFKNSWLKVALLLKEGVIIVMPTDTIYGICGTALKKDVVEKIYKLRKRSLQKPMIILISSLEELKIFGIKPNKKELKILKKLWPGEISVILKIKDRKKITKFAYLHRGSKTLAFRLPKPKWLIDILKISGPLVAPSANWEGYPPASKLSEAKKYFGKKVVYWIEKRSDKKPSTLIKLEDKKIEILRKGTSFRKVKTLFSNK
;
A
#
# COMPACT_ATOMS: atom_id res chain seq x y z
N MET A 1 15.16 -12.46 38.00
CA MET A 1 14.98 -11.14 37.33
C MET A 1 14.98 -11.36 35.82
N MET A 2 14.06 -10.76 35.04
CA MET A 2 14.06 -10.93 33.57
C MET A 2 15.35 -10.39 32.95
N THR A 3 15.92 -11.16 32.03
CA THR A 3 17.04 -10.76 31.16
C THR A 3 16.65 -9.58 30.27
N PHE A 4 17.65 -8.87 29.74
CA PHE A 4 17.40 -7.79 28.78
C PHE A 4 16.65 -8.28 27.53
N LYS A 5 16.96 -9.49 27.05
CA LYS A 5 16.29 -10.12 25.91
C LYS A 5 14.81 -10.33 26.19
N GLU A 6 14.46 -10.92 27.34
CA GLU A 6 13.07 -11.17 27.73
C GLU A 6 12.28 -9.86 27.86
N LYS A 7 12.86 -8.84 28.50
CA LYS A 7 12.24 -7.50 28.60
C LYS A 7 11.94 -6.91 27.21
N VAL A 8 12.87 -7.04 26.26
CA VAL A 8 12.66 -6.59 24.87
C VAL A 8 11.50 -7.35 24.21
N LEU A 9 11.49 -8.67 24.29
CA LEU A 9 10.45 -9.49 23.66
C LEU A 9 9.06 -9.20 24.26
N GLU A 10 8.95 -9.02 25.57
CA GLU A 10 7.71 -8.64 26.25
C GLU A 10 7.20 -7.25 25.82
N VAL A 11 8.09 -6.26 25.66
CA VAL A 11 7.71 -4.96 25.09
C VAL A 11 7.21 -5.10 23.65
N VAL A 12 7.88 -5.89 22.81
CA VAL A 12 7.48 -6.08 21.40
C VAL A 12 6.13 -6.81 21.31
N LYS A 13 5.91 -7.83 22.14
CA LYS A 13 4.65 -8.58 22.23
C LYS A 13 3.43 -7.68 22.47
N LYS A 14 3.60 -6.60 23.24
CA LYS A 14 2.55 -5.63 23.57
C LYS A 14 2.27 -4.58 22.49
N ILE A 15 3.06 -4.50 21.41
CA ILE A 15 2.81 -3.53 20.33
C ILE A 15 1.55 -3.95 19.56
N LYS A 16 0.47 -3.16 19.63
CA LYS A 16 -0.82 -3.46 18.99
C LYS A 16 -0.72 -3.48 17.45
N LYS A 17 -1.56 -4.29 16.79
CA LYS A 17 -1.74 -4.28 15.32
C LYS A 17 -2.00 -2.87 14.81
N GLY A 18 -1.39 -2.50 13.68
CA GLY A 18 -1.55 -1.18 13.07
C GLY A 18 -0.73 -0.08 13.75
N LYS A 19 0.06 -0.42 14.78
CA LYS A 19 1.03 0.47 15.44
C LYS A 19 2.44 -0.05 15.19
N VAL A 20 3.38 0.88 15.21
CA VAL A 20 4.81 0.57 15.13
C VAL A 20 5.55 1.26 16.27
N LYS A 21 6.71 0.70 16.63
CA LYS A 21 7.74 1.38 17.42
C LYS A 21 9.06 1.31 16.69
N THR A 22 9.97 2.24 16.99
CA THR A 22 11.34 2.18 16.54
C THR A 22 12.19 1.32 17.47
N TYR A 23 13.32 0.80 16.99
CA TYR A 23 14.28 0.11 17.87
C TYR A 23 14.70 0.99 19.06
N LYS A 24 14.87 2.31 18.87
CA LYS A 24 15.17 3.26 19.95
C LYS A 24 14.03 3.43 20.95
N GLU A 25 12.78 3.45 20.49
CA GLU A 25 11.62 3.49 21.40
C GLU A 25 11.50 2.21 22.22
N VAL A 26 11.72 1.04 21.61
CA VAL A 26 11.75 -0.24 22.35
C VAL A 26 12.89 -0.23 23.38
N ALA A 27 14.09 0.21 22.98
CA ALA A 27 15.24 0.32 23.88
C ALA A 27 14.98 1.27 25.07
N LYS A 28 14.29 2.39 24.82
CA LYS A 28 13.86 3.32 25.88
C LYS A 28 12.88 2.68 26.86
N LEU A 29 11.89 1.91 26.37
CA LEU A 29 10.89 1.25 27.20
C LEU A 29 11.46 0.17 28.12
N VAL A 30 12.61 -0.41 27.77
CA VAL A 30 13.34 -1.38 28.62
C VAL A 30 14.45 -0.73 29.45
N GLY A 31 14.47 0.61 29.54
CA GLY A 31 15.41 1.36 30.39
C GLY A 31 16.82 1.54 29.83
N ARG A 32 17.08 1.17 28.56
CA ARG A 32 18.43 1.28 27.94
C ARG A 32 18.38 1.97 26.58
N SER A 33 18.13 3.28 26.58
CA SER A 33 17.92 4.07 25.35
C SER A 33 19.03 3.97 24.29
N LYS A 34 20.29 3.74 24.70
CA LYS A 34 21.45 3.55 23.82
C LYS A 34 21.54 2.14 23.20
N ALA A 35 20.78 1.16 23.70
CA ALA A 35 20.87 -0.25 23.30
C ALA A 35 20.05 -0.64 22.04
N TYR A 36 19.66 0.32 21.18
CA TYR A 36 18.78 0.05 20.03
C TYR A 36 19.39 -0.91 18.98
N ARG A 37 20.72 -0.95 18.86
CA ARG A 37 21.42 -1.94 18.01
C ARG A 37 21.28 -3.36 18.59
N VAL A 38 21.38 -3.50 19.91
CA VAL A 38 21.19 -4.78 20.62
C VAL A 38 19.75 -5.26 20.46
N VAL A 39 18.76 -4.36 20.60
CA VAL A 39 17.35 -4.66 20.31
C VAL A 39 17.19 -5.17 18.88
N ALA A 40 17.79 -4.50 17.88
CA ALA A 40 17.71 -4.94 16.50
C ALA A 40 18.28 -6.37 16.30
N ASN A 41 19.42 -6.68 16.92
CA ASN A 41 20.05 -8.00 16.87
C ASN A 41 19.20 -9.08 17.54
N ILE A 42 18.58 -8.79 18.69
CA ILE A 42 17.64 -9.69 19.37
C ILE A 42 16.47 -10.04 18.44
N LEU A 43 15.83 -9.03 17.85
CA LEU A 43 14.66 -9.21 16.99
C LEU A 43 15.02 -9.87 15.65
N ALA A 44 16.24 -9.67 15.15
CA ALA A 44 16.75 -10.33 13.94
C ALA A 44 16.88 -11.86 14.11
N LYS A 45 17.28 -12.31 15.30
CA LYS A 45 17.46 -13.72 15.65
C LYS A 45 16.18 -14.39 16.18
N ASN A 46 15.19 -13.61 16.60
CA ASN A 46 13.93 -14.17 17.08
C ASN A 46 13.19 -14.94 15.97
N ARG A 47 12.75 -16.16 16.29
CA ARG A 47 11.95 -17.04 15.42
C ARG A 47 10.55 -17.32 15.96
N ASP A 48 10.25 -16.87 17.18
CA ASP A 48 8.91 -16.99 17.76
C ASP A 48 7.93 -16.04 17.05
N PHE A 49 7.00 -16.61 16.28
CA PHE A 49 5.99 -15.89 15.52
C PHE A 49 4.96 -15.16 16.39
N ARG A 50 4.85 -15.53 17.68
CA ARG A 50 3.97 -14.85 18.65
C ARG A 50 4.51 -13.47 19.01
N ILE A 51 5.81 -13.23 18.80
CA ILE A 51 6.44 -11.92 18.98
C ILE A 51 6.42 -11.17 17.65
N PRO A 52 5.67 -10.06 17.53
CA PRO A 52 5.44 -9.36 16.27
C PRO A 52 6.62 -8.45 15.89
N CYS A 53 7.80 -9.03 15.64
CA CYS A 53 9.03 -8.30 15.30
C CYS A 53 8.90 -7.39 14.07
N HIS A 54 7.93 -7.65 13.18
CA HIS A 54 7.64 -6.80 12.02
C HIS A 54 7.12 -5.41 12.42
N ARG A 55 6.54 -5.25 13.62
CA ARG A 55 6.04 -3.97 14.15
C ARG A 55 7.15 -3.03 14.65
N VAL A 56 8.42 -3.48 14.67
CA VAL A 56 9.56 -2.64 15.08
C VAL A 56 10.35 -2.16 13.86
N VAL A 57 10.49 -0.85 13.66
CA VAL A 57 11.13 -0.23 12.48
C VAL A 57 12.39 0.57 12.85
N LYS A 58 13.13 1.08 11.85
CA LYS A 58 14.30 1.93 12.09
C LYS A 58 13.90 3.24 12.78
N ASN A 59 14.85 3.89 13.45
CA ASN A 59 14.64 5.13 14.20
C ASN A 59 14.13 6.30 13.35
N ASP A 60 14.36 6.24 12.04
CA ASP A 60 13.94 7.24 11.07
C ASP A 60 12.66 6.83 10.32
N TYR A 61 11.91 5.87 10.88
CA TYR A 61 10.67 5.28 10.40
C TYR A 61 10.78 4.51 9.08
N ARG A 62 12.00 4.18 8.64
CA ARG A 62 12.19 3.24 7.53
C ARG A 62 11.99 1.80 7.97
N VAL A 63 11.47 0.98 7.05
CA VAL A 63 11.47 -0.49 7.23
C VAL A 63 12.90 -1.01 7.25
N GLY A 64 13.20 -1.86 8.24
CA GLY A 64 14.45 -2.61 8.35
C GLY A 64 14.34 -4.03 7.79
N GLY A 65 15.40 -4.81 7.96
CA GLY A 65 15.35 -6.24 7.63
C GLY A 65 14.34 -7.01 8.49
N TYR A 66 14.11 -8.26 8.11
CA TYR A 66 13.23 -9.19 8.79
C TYR A 66 13.85 -10.59 8.84
N TYR A 67 13.72 -11.27 9.99
CA TYR A 67 14.41 -12.54 10.28
C TYR A 67 15.92 -12.54 9.97
N GLY A 68 16.58 -11.40 10.21
CA GLY A 68 18.03 -11.27 10.01
C GLY A 68 18.49 -10.91 8.60
N SER A 69 17.57 -10.73 7.64
CA SER A 69 17.93 -10.35 6.27
C SER A 69 17.16 -9.13 5.78
N PHE A 70 17.87 -8.21 5.11
CA PHE A 70 17.21 -7.08 4.44
C PHE A 70 16.41 -7.53 3.21
N LYS A 71 16.78 -8.65 2.58
CA LYS A 71 16.04 -9.26 1.47
C LYS A 71 14.60 -9.63 1.87
N ASN A 72 14.32 -9.80 3.16
CA ASN A 72 12.99 -10.08 3.69
C ASN A 72 12.19 -8.84 4.10
N SER A 73 12.67 -7.62 3.79
CA SER A 73 11.98 -6.38 4.13
C SER A 73 10.59 -6.26 3.49
N TRP A 74 10.40 -6.82 2.28
CA TRP A 74 9.10 -6.87 1.61
C TRP A 74 8.04 -7.63 2.43
N LEU A 75 8.42 -8.72 3.11
CA LEU A 75 7.49 -9.49 3.95
C LEU A 75 7.04 -8.66 5.15
N LYS A 76 7.98 -7.94 5.76
CA LYS A 76 7.69 -6.99 6.85
C LYS A 76 6.74 -5.88 6.40
N VAL A 77 6.94 -5.32 5.20
CA VAL A 77 6.03 -4.35 4.57
C VAL A 77 4.63 -4.94 4.42
N ALA A 78 4.52 -6.15 3.89
CA ALA A 78 3.23 -6.80 3.66
C ALA A 78 2.46 -7.06 4.96
N LEU A 79 3.13 -7.54 6.01
CA LEU A 79 2.53 -7.74 7.33
C LEU A 79 2.07 -6.42 7.97
N LEU A 80 2.89 -5.37 7.89
CA LEU A 80 2.54 -4.04 8.39
C LEU A 80 1.30 -3.46 7.69
N LEU A 81 1.23 -3.56 6.36
CA LEU A 81 0.08 -3.12 5.57
C LEU A 81 -1.19 -3.91 5.92
N LYS A 82 -1.08 -5.24 6.07
CA LYS A 82 -2.18 -6.11 6.50
C LYS A 82 -2.77 -5.65 7.83
N GLU A 83 -1.90 -5.20 8.75
CA GLU A 83 -2.31 -4.74 10.06
C GLU A 83 -2.89 -3.32 10.06
N GLY A 84 -2.79 -2.58 8.96
CA GLY A 84 -3.30 -1.21 8.81
C GLY A 84 -2.27 -0.11 9.02
N VAL A 85 -0.97 -0.45 9.01
CA VAL A 85 0.09 0.56 8.98
C VAL A 85 0.15 1.18 7.59
N ILE A 86 0.23 2.51 7.54
CA ILE A 86 0.36 3.27 6.29
C ILE A 86 1.85 3.39 5.95
N ILE A 87 2.19 3.01 4.71
CA ILE A 87 3.58 2.97 4.24
C ILE A 87 3.70 3.76 2.95
N VAL A 88 4.69 4.67 2.89
CA VAL A 88 5.14 5.22 1.61
C VAL A 88 6.13 4.25 0.98
N MET A 89 5.80 3.75 -0.21
CA MET A 89 6.56 2.69 -0.87
C MET A 89 6.56 2.80 -2.41
N PRO A 90 7.54 2.19 -3.12
CA PRO A 90 7.46 2.00 -4.57
C PRO A 90 6.16 1.33 -4.95
N THR A 91 5.66 1.65 -6.14
CA THR A 91 4.66 0.85 -6.84
C THR A 91 5.25 0.37 -8.18
N ASP A 92 4.43 -0.02 -9.14
CA ASP A 92 4.88 -0.28 -10.52
C ASP A 92 5.13 1.01 -11.33
N THR A 93 4.58 2.15 -10.86
CA THR A 93 4.67 3.48 -11.52
C THR A 93 5.47 4.48 -10.69
N ILE A 94 4.82 5.18 -9.76
CA ILE A 94 5.41 6.21 -8.87
C ILE A 94 5.36 5.78 -7.41
N TYR A 95 5.94 6.56 -6.49
CA TYR A 95 5.72 6.33 -5.07
C TYR A 95 4.26 6.52 -4.68
N GLY A 96 3.76 5.57 -3.90
CA GLY A 96 2.42 5.60 -3.34
C GLY A 96 2.46 5.72 -1.82
N ILE A 97 1.50 6.42 -1.25
CA ILE A 97 1.16 6.30 0.17
C ILE A 97 0.10 5.20 0.30
N CYS A 98 0.54 4.03 0.72
CA CYS A 98 -0.22 2.79 0.68
C CYS A 98 -0.81 2.43 2.05
N GLY A 99 -2.01 1.88 2.04
CA GLY A 99 -2.65 1.26 3.20
C GLY A 99 -3.76 0.33 2.75
N THR A 100 -4.17 -0.60 3.63
CA THR A 100 -5.24 -1.55 3.28
C THR A 100 -6.52 -0.83 2.88
N ALA A 101 -7.09 -1.24 1.73
CA ALA A 101 -8.37 -0.73 1.24
C ALA A 101 -9.56 -1.29 2.02
N LEU A 102 -9.34 -2.31 2.88
CA LEU A 102 -10.40 -3.04 3.57
C LEU A 102 -10.79 -2.41 4.91
N LYS A 103 -10.06 -1.40 5.37
CA LYS A 103 -10.29 -0.72 6.66
C LYS A 103 -10.61 0.76 6.45
N LYS A 104 -11.82 1.17 6.85
CA LYS A 104 -12.29 2.55 6.70
C LYS A 104 -11.36 3.56 7.37
N ASP A 105 -10.95 3.32 8.62
CA ASP A 105 -10.07 4.20 9.39
C ASP A 105 -8.71 4.44 8.70
N VAL A 106 -8.13 3.40 8.08
CA VAL A 106 -6.88 3.51 7.31
C VAL A 106 -7.07 4.40 6.09
N VAL A 107 -8.14 4.18 5.33
CA VAL A 107 -8.45 4.99 4.14
C VAL A 107 -8.70 6.45 4.52
N GLU A 108 -9.51 6.71 5.54
CA GLU A 108 -9.77 8.08 6.03
C GLU A 108 -8.48 8.76 6.51
N LYS A 109 -7.59 8.02 7.18
CA LYS A 109 -6.29 8.56 7.59
C LYS A 109 -5.42 8.92 6.39
N ILE A 110 -5.46 8.15 5.30
CA ILE A 110 -4.73 8.50 4.06
C ILE A 110 -5.31 9.77 3.42
N TYR A 111 -6.65 9.94 3.38
CA TYR A 111 -7.26 11.20 2.91
C TYR A 111 -6.75 12.40 3.72
N LYS A 112 -6.78 12.29 5.05
CA LYS A 112 -6.28 13.35 5.96
C LYS A 112 -4.80 13.65 5.73
N LEU A 113 -3.95 12.61 5.68
CA LEU A 113 -2.50 12.77 5.46
C LEU A 113 -2.17 13.44 4.13
N ARG A 114 -2.95 13.14 3.08
CA ARG A 114 -2.78 13.72 1.74
C ARG A 114 -3.45 15.08 1.56
N LYS A 115 -4.22 15.57 2.54
CA LYS A 115 -5.11 16.72 2.37
C LYS A 115 -5.97 16.58 1.10
N ARG A 116 -6.49 15.37 0.88
CA ARG A 116 -7.17 14.99 -0.37
C ARG A 116 -8.66 15.32 -0.32
N SER A 117 -9.19 15.85 -1.42
CA SER A 117 -10.63 16.04 -1.61
C SER A 117 -11.40 14.72 -1.52
N LEU A 118 -12.48 14.71 -0.73
CA LEU A 118 -13.34 13.54 -0.57
C LEU A 118 -14.08 13.15 -1.85
N GLN A 119 -14.19 14.05 -2.83
CA GLN A 119 -14.82 13.76 -4.12
C GLN A 119 -13.95 12.92 -5.05
N LYS A 120 -12.69 12.66 -4.68
CA LYS A 120 -11.71 12.01 -5.55
C LYS A 120 -11.30 10.63 -5.00
N PRO A 121 -11.99 9.54 -5.39
CA PRO A 121 -11.62 8.17 -5.01
C PRO A 121 -10.14 7.84 -5.26
N MET A 122 -9.61 6.90 -4.49
CA MET A 122 -8.23 6.40 -4.64
C MET A 122 -8.22 5.13 -5.48
N ILE A 123 -7.13 4.91 -6.21
CA ILE A 123 -6.89 3.65 -6.93
C ILE A 123 -6.58 2.55 -5.92
N ILE A 124 -7.17 1.37 -6.13
CA ILE A 124 -6.96 0.15 -5.36
C ILE A 124 -6.05 -0.78 -6.16
N LEU A 125 -4.94 -1.21 -5.56
CA LEU A 125 -4.09 -2.26 -6.08
C LEU A 125 -4.62 -3.61 -5.62
N ILE A 126 -4.67 -4.57 -6.54
CA ILE A 126 -5.14 -5.94 -6.31
C ILE A 126 -4.08 -6.94 -6.75
N SER A 127 -4.06 -8.12 -6.13
CA SER A 127 -3.10 -9.18 -6.46
C SER A 127 -3.58 -10.11 -7.60
N SER A 128 -4.89 -10.13 -7.86
CA SER A 128 -5.50 -10.93 -8.92
C SER A 128 -6.87 -10.36 -9.33
N LEU A 129 -7.44 -10.86 -10.44
CA LEU A 129 -8.77 -10.45 -10.90
C LEU A 129 -9.88 -10.93 -9.97
N GLU A 130 -9.66 -12.02 -9.24
CA GLU A 130 -10.63 -12.60 -8.30
C GLU A 130 -10.93 -11.66 -7.14
N GLU A 131 -9.96 -10.84 -6.72
CA GLU A 131 -10.14 -9.84 -5.66
C GLU A 131 -11.17 -8.76 -6.00
N LEU A 132 -11.52 -8.56 -7.28
CA LEU A 132 -12.63 -7.68 -7.67
C LEU A 132 -13.95 -8.08 -7.01
N LYS A 133 -14.16 -9.39 -6.77
CA LYS A 133 -15.36 -9.92 -6.10
C LYS A 133 -15.47 -9.41 -4.66
N ILE A 134 -14.35 -9.11 -3.99
CA ILE A 134 -14.34 -8.53 -2.64
C ILE A 134 -15.18 -7.25 -2.62
N PHE A 135 -15.07 -6.44 -3.68
CA PHE A 135 -15.70 -5.14 -3.83
C PHE A 135 -17.06 -5.17 -4.55
N GLY A 136 -17.62 -6.35 -4.83
CA GLY A 136 -18.91 -6.47 -5.52
C GLY A 136 -18.85 -6.20 -7.02
N ILE A 137 -17.67 -6.38 -7.62
CA ILE A 137 -17.45 -6.18 -9.04
C ILE A 137 -17.43 -7.53 -9.74
N LYS A 138 -18.33 -7.69 -10.70
CA LYS A 138 -18.50 -8.91 -11.50
C LYS A 138 -18.42 -8.52 -12.98
N PRO A 139 -17.21 -8.50 -13.58
CA PRO A 139 -17.05 -8.25 -15.00
C PRO A 139 -17.75 -9.36 -15.80
N ASN A 140 -18.47 -9.00 -16.85
CA ASN A 140 -19.01 -9.96 -17.82
C ASN A 140 -17.86 -10.55 -18.67
N LYS A 141 -18.16 -11.56 -19.50
CA LYS A 141 -17.14 -12.24 -20.34
C LYS A 141 -16.34 -11.25 -21.23
N LYS A 142 -17.00 -10.21 -21.75
CA LYS A 142 -16.39 -9.20 -22.63
C LYS A 142 -15.49 -8.25 -21.83
N GLU A 143 -15.96 -7.72 -20.70
CA GLU A 143 -15.18 -6.89 -19.77
C GLU A 143 -13.94 -7.65 -19.30
N LEU A 144 -14.09 -8.93 -18.92
CA LEU A 144 -12.97 -9.77 -18.49
C LEU A 144 -11.91 -9.95 -19.58
N LYS A 145 -12.32 -10.14 -20.85
CA LYS A 145 -11.40 -10.23 -22.00
C LYS A 145 -10.60 -8.93 -22.18
N ILE A 146 -11.23 -7.78 -21.96
CA ILE A 146 -10.56 -6.47 -21.99
C ILE A 146 -9.56 -6.35 -20.83
N LEU A 147 -10.00 -6.64 -19.60
CA LEU A 147 -9.15 -6.55 -18.40
C LEU A 147 -7.89 -7.42 -18.55
N LYS A 148 -8.02 -8.65 -19.06
CA LYS A 148 -6.88 -9.55 -19.32
C LYS A 148 -5.86 -9.03 -20.35
N LYS A 149 -6.24 -8.11 -21.24
CA LYS A 149 -5.31 -7.45 -22.18
C LYS A 149 -4.58 -6.26 -21.53
N LEU A 150 -5.25 -5.58 -20.60
CA LEU A 150 -4.72 -4.41 -19.91
C LEU A 150 -3.81 -4.78 -18.74
N TRP A 151 -4.17 -5.86 -18.03
CA TRP A 151 -3.55 -6.29 -16.80
C TRP A 151 -2.88 -7.67 -16.92
N PRO A 152 -1.79 -7.91 -16.19
CA PRO A 152 -1.13 -6.98 -15.26
C PRO A 152 -0.37 -5.85 -15.97
N GLY A 153 -0.37 -4.64 -15.39
CA GLY A 153 0.31 -3.48 -15.99
C GLY A 153 -0.04 -2.13 -15.38
N GLU A 154 0.54 -1.08 -15.96
CA GLU A 154 0.46 0.30 -15.46
C GLU A 154 -0.81 1.04 -15.94
N ILE A 155 -1.93 0.32 -16.04
CA ILE A 155 -3.25 0.84 -16.44
C ILE A 155 -4.20 0.68 -15.26
N SER A 156 -4.93 1.73 -14.92
CA SER A 156 -5.97 1.71 -13.90
C SER A 156 -7.34 1.77 -14.57
N VAL A 157 -8.28 0.93 -14.13
CA VAL A 157 -9.62 0.81 -14.73
C VAL A 157 -10.68 1.12 -13.69
N ILE A 158 -11.55 2.07 -13.98
CA ILE A 158 -12.75 2.35 -13.19
C ILE A 158 -13.83 1.33 -13.55
N LEU A 159 -14.35 0.66 -12.53
CA LEU A 159 -15.35 -0.40 -12.64
C LEU A 159 -16.54 -0.11 -11.73
N LYS A 160 -17.73 -0.42 -12.20
CA LYS A 160 -18.99 -0.25 -11.46
C LYS A 160 -19.20 -1.36 -10.44
N ILE A 161 -19.59 -0.98 -9.23
CA ILE A 161 -20.03 -1.93 -8.20
C ILE A 161 -21.46 -2.38 -8.56
N LYS A 162 -21.67 -3.69 -8.71
CA LYS A 162 -22.98 -4.25 -9.09
C LYS A 162 -23.79 -4.72 -7.86
N ASP A 163 -23.12 -5.07 -6.78
CA ASP A 163 -23.75 -5.55 -5.54
C ASP A 163 -24.14 -4.38 -4.61
N ARG A 164 -25.45 -4.25 -4.31
CA ARG A 164 -26.00 -3.19 -3.43
C ARG A 164 -25.42 -3.21 -2.02
N LYS A 165 -25.21 -4.39 -1.41
CA LYS A 165 -24.61 -4.50 -0.07
C LYS A 165 -23.16 -4.00 -0.09
N LYS A 166 -22.45 -4.22 -1.19
CA LYS A 166 -21.06 -3.78 -1.38
C LYS A 166 -20.95 -2.29 -1.60
N ILE A 167 -21.93 -1.66 -2.27
CA ILE A 167 -22.03 -0.20 -2.37
C ILE A 167 -22.04 0.41 -0.95
N THR A 168 -22.96 0.00 -0.09
CA THR A 168 -23.03 0.50 1.29
C THR A 168 -21.75 0.21 2.08
N LYS A 169 -21.26 -1.04 2.02
CA LYS A 169 -20.05 -1.47 2.75
C LYS A 169 -18.81 -0.66 2.38
N PHE A 170 -18.67 -0.26 1.11
CA PHE A 170 -17.48 0.41 0.59
C PHE A 170 -17.71 1.88 0.23
N ALA A 171 -18.70 2.52 0.84
CA ALA A 171 -19.00 3.95 0.65
C ALA A 171 -17.78 4.87 0.89
N TYR A 172 -16.91 4.50 1.85
CA TYR A 172 -15.67 5.23 2.14
C TYR A 172 -14.61 5.16 1.04
N LEU A 173 -14.70 4.17 0.14
CA LEU A 173 -13.81 4.04 -1.02
C LEU A 173 -14.36 4.79 -2.24
N HIS A 174 -15.63 4.55 -2.58
CA HIS A 174 -16.22 5.06 -3.82
C HIS A 174 -16.74 6.49 -3.71
N ARG A 175 -16.96 7.01 -2.49
CA ARG A 175 -17.32 8.40 -2.22
C ARG A 175 -18.53 8.88 -3.03
N GLY A 176 -19.63 8.12 -2.96
CA GLY A 176 -20.87 8.41 -3.70
C GLY A 176 -20.89 7.93 -5.16
N SER A 177 -19.74 7.78 -5.83
CA SER A 177 -19.69 7.45 -7.27
C SER A 177 -20.19 6.06 -7.66
N LYS A 178 -20.35 5.13 -6.71
CA LYS A 178 -20.70 3.71 -6.94
C LYS A 178 -19.74 2.98 -7.92
N THR A 179 -18.56 3.56 -8.16
CA THR A 179 -17.49 2.98 -8.98
C THR A 179 -16.17 3.00 -8.21
N LEU A 180 -15.25 2.12 -8.59
CA LEU A 180 -13.93 2.02 -7.97
C LEU A 180 -12.86 1.83 -9.05
N ALA A 181 -11.71 2.48 -8.86
CA ALA A 181 -10.57 2.36 -9.76
C ALA A 181 -9.63 1.26 -9.26
N PHE A 182 -9.30 0.30 -10.12
CA PHE A 182 -8.37 -0.81 -9.79
C PHE A 182 -7.14 -0.78 -10.66
N ARG A 183 -6.06 -1.40 -10.18
CA ARG A 183 -4.89 -1.77 -10.98
C ARG A 183 -4.34 -3.10 -10.48
N LEU A 184 -4.12 -4.03 -11.40
CA LEU A 184 -3.33 -5.23 -11.16
C LEU A 184 -1.89 -4.96 -11.64
N PRO A 185 -0.93 -4.70 -10.72
CA PRO A 185 0.44 -4.34 -11.12
C PRO A 185 1.21 -5.53 -11.69
N LYS A 186 2.24 -5.27 -12.50
CA LYS A 186 3.10 -6.32 -13.11
C LYS A 186 4.25 -6.84 -12.22
N PRO A 187 4.97 -6.01 -11.43
CA PRO A 187 6.14 -6.49 -10.69
C PRO A 187 5.79 -7.56 -9.65
N LYS A 188 6.49 -8.70 -9.70
CA LYS A 188 6.25 -9.85 -8.81
C LYS A 188 6.33 -9.49 -7.34
N TRP A 189 7.33 -8.70 -6.93
CA TRP A 189 7.49 -8.29 -5.53
C TRP A 189 6.28 -7.52 -5.00
N LEU A 190 5.60 -6.73 -5.84
CA LEU A 190 4.41 -5.98 -5.44
C LEU A 190 3.19 -6.90 -5.36
N ILE A 191 3.08 -7.85 -6.28
CA ILE A 191 2.05 -8.92 -6.21
C ILE A 191 2.22 -9.76 -4.94
N ASP A 192 3.45 -10.14 -4.57
CA ASP A 192 3.73 -10.92 -3.37
C ASP A 192 3.33 -10.14 -2.09
N ILE A 193 3.56 -8.82 -2.05
CA ILE A 193 3.06 -7.96 -0.98
C ILE A 193 1.53 -7.95 -0.94
N LEU A 194 0.87 -7.79 -2.09
CA LEU A 194 -0.59 -7.73 -2.19
C LEU A 194 -1.26 -9.05 -1.78
N LYS A 195 -0.67 -10.20 -2.14
CA LYS A 195 -1.17 -11.53 -1.70
C LYS A 195 -1.23 -11.67 -0.19
N ILE A 196 -0.30 -11.07 0.54
CA ILE A 196 -0.24 -11.13 2.01
C ILE A 196 -1.07 -10.01 2.66
N SER A 197 -0.94 -8.78 2.15
CA SER A 197 -1.56 -7.58 2.72
C SER A 197 -3.02 -7.40 2.34
N GLY A 198 -3.47 -8.04 1.27
CA GLY A 198 -4.73 -7.79 0.60
C GLY A 198 -4.70 -6.51 -0.25
N PRO A 199 -5.86 -6.10 -0.79
CA PRO A 199 -5.96 -4.91 -1.63
C PRO A 199 -5.53 -3.63 -0.89
N LEU A 200 -4.80 -2.76 -1.58
CA LEU A 200 -4.27 -1.51 -1.02
C LEU A 200 -4.81 -0.30 -1.76
N VAL A 201 -5.25 0.74 -1.06
CA VAL A 201 -5.31 2.06 -1.69
C VAL A 201 -3.88 2.56 -1.88
N ALA A 202 -3.57 3.10 -3.07
CA ALA A 202 -2.22 3.55 -3.40
C ALA A 202 -2.21 4.84 -4.24
N PRO A 203 -2.74 5.96 -3.71
CA PRO A 203 -2.53 7.26 -4.33
C PRO A 203 -1.04 7.67 -4.31
N SER A 204 -0.69 8.64 -5.17
CA SER A 204 0.66 9.20 -5.21
C SER A 204 1.11 9.79 -3.87
N ALA A 205 2.39 9.64 -3.55
CA ALA A 205 3.00 10.07 -2.28
C ALA A 205 3.27 11.59 -2.25
N ASN A 206 2.20 12.37 -2.17
CA ASN A 206 2.22 13.83 -2.05
C ASN A 206 0.92 14.35 -1.42
N TRP A 207 0.95 15.58 -0.91
CA TRP A 207 -0.27 16.35 -0.70
C TRP A 207 -0.94 16.65 -2.04
N GLU A 208 -2.27 16.70 -2.05
CA GLU A 208 -3.00 17.03 -3.27
C GLU A 208 -2.56 18.39 -3.84
N GLY A 209 -2.38 18.46 -5.17
CA GLY A 209 -1.84 19.64 -5.87
C GLY A 209 -0.31 19.67 -6.02
N TYR A 210 0.44 18.95 -5.17
CA TYR A 210 1.91 18.98 -5.20
C TYR A 210 2.54 17.84 -6.03
N PRO A 211 3.81 17.97 -6.47
CA PRO A 211 4.53 16.89 -7.14
C PRO A 211 4.67 15.64 -6.25
N PRO A 212 4.48 14.42 -6.81
CA PRO A 212 4.80 13.17 -6.12
C PRO A 212 6.25 13.13 -5.65
N ALA A 213 6.49 12.64 -4.43
CA ALA A 213 7.85 12.41 -3.97
C ALA A 213 8.58 11.36 -4.85
N SER A 214 9.85 11.60 -5.16
CA SER A 214 10.76 10.66 -5.85
C SER A 214 11.89 10.14 -4.93
N LYS A 215 12.03 10.73 -3.73
CA LYS A 215 13.00 10.32 -2.71
C LYS A 215 12.46 10.45 -1.27
N LEU A 216 13.17 9.84 -0.33
CA LEU A 216 12.77 9.79 1.09
C LEU A 216 12.63 11.18 1.72
N SER A 217 13.54 12.11 1.41
CA SER A 217 13.52 13.45 2.00
C SER A 217 12.24 14.22 1.63
N GLU A 218 11.79 14.13 0.39
CA GLU A 218 10.51 14.72 -0.06
C GLU A 218 9.30 14.07 0.60
N ALA A 219 9.27 12.73 0.65
CA ALA A 219 8.19 12.02 1.34
C ALA A 219 8.12 12.35 2.84
N LYS A 220 9.26 12.65 3.46
CA LYS A 220 9.34 13.11 4.86
C LYS A 220 8.83 14.54 5.03
N LYS A 221 9.04 15.44 4.06
CA LYS A 221 8.43 16.78 4.06
C LYS A 221 6.90 16.67 4.10
N TYR A 222 6.30 15.74 3.35
CA TYR A 222 4.84 15.57 3.34
C TYR A 222 4.29 14.86 4.58
N PHE A 223 4.94 13.79 5.05
CA PHE A 223 4.29 12.87 6.00
C PHE A 223 5.02 12.70 7.34
N GLY A 224 6.25 13.21 7.48
CA GLY A 224 7.02 13.22 8.73
C GLY A 224 7.12 11.85 9.42
N LYS A 225 6.72 11.76 10.68
CA LYS A 225 6.71 10.49 11.47
C LYS A 225 5.34 9.80 11.47
N LYS A 226 4.37 10.29 10.68
CA LYS A 226 2.97 9.82 10.71
C LYS A 226 2.75 8.51 9.93
N VAL A 227 3.73 8.12 9.12
CA VAL A 227 3.75 6.94 8.25
C VAL A 227 5.11 6.23 8.35
N VAL A 228 5.15 4.99 7.87
CA VAL A 228 6.39 4.22 7.69
C VAL A 228 6.90 4.41 6.26
N TYR A 229 8.20 4.23 6.04
CA TYR A 229 8.83 4.40 4.75
C TYR A 229 9.52 3.12 4.29
N TRP A 230 9.24 2.68 3.06
CA TRP A 230 10.04 1.68 2.37
C TRP A 230 10.39 2.26 1.00
N ILE A 231 11.40 3.12 0.97
CA ILE A 231 11.75 3.93 -0.20
C ILE A 231 13.17 3.59 -0.62
N GLU A 232 13.36 3.41 -1.93
CA GLU A 232 14.67 3.31 -2.59
C GLU A 232 14.89 4.53 -3.49
N LYS A 233 15.92 4.56 -4.35
CA LYS A 233 15.99 5.56 -5.42
C LYS A 233 15.18 5.04 -6.60
N ARG A 234 14.36 5.89 -7.23
CA ARG A 234 13.56 5.50 -8.40
C ARG A 234 13.68 6.56 -9.49
N SER A 235 13.54 6.13 -10.74
CA SER A 235 13.44 7.03 -11.88
C SER A 235 12.09 7.75 -11.91
N ASP A 236 12.08 8.94 -12.50
CA ASP A 236 10.88 9.74 -12.72
C ASP A 236 9.96 9.07 -13.73
N LYS A 237 8.99 8.31 -13.24
CA LYS A 237 7.93 7.71 -14.04
C LYS A 237 6.66 8.56 -13.99
N LYS A 238 5.88 8.51 -15.08
CA LYS A 238 4.52 9.07 -15.10
C LYS A 238 3.55 8.18 -14.27
N PRO A 239 2.44 8.74 -13.77
CA PRO A 239 1.36 7.94 -13.20
C PRO A 239 0.77 6.93 -14.20
N SER A 240 0.00 5.95 -13.71
CA SER A 240 -0.75 5.03 -14.57
C SER A 240 -1.74 5.76 -15.46
N THR A 241 -1.99 5.21 -16.65
CA THR A 241 -3.13 5.62 -17.48
C THR A 241 -4.41 5.23 -16.75
N LEU A 242 -5.36 6.16 -16.60
CA LEU A 242 -6.66 5.89 -15.99
C LEU A 242 -7.72 5.85 -17.08
N ILE A 243 -8.49 4.77 -17.11
CA ILE A 243 -9.60 4.61 -18.03
C ILE A 243 -10.89 4.28 -17.27
N LYS A 244 -12.03 4.66 -17.86
CA LYS A 244 -13.36 4.15 -17.50
C LYS A 244 -13.75 3.09 -18.53
N LEU A 245 -14.28 1.97 -18.04
CA LEU A 245 -14.78 0.88 -18.88
C LEU A 245 -16.29 0.71 -18.66
N GLU A 246 -17.08 0.96 -19.69
CA GLU A 246 -18.54 0.74 -19.69
C GLU A 246 -18.96 0.10 -21.02
N ASP A 247 -19.56 -1.09 -20.98
CA ASP A 247 -20.18 -1.77 -22.13
C ASP A 247 -19.36 -1.76 -23.45
N LYS A 248 -18.02 -1.91 -23.32
CA LYS A 248 -16.95 -1.88 -24.36
C LYS A 248 -16.42 -0.50 -24.72
N LYS A 249 -17.06 0.59 -24.32
CA LYS A 249 -16.52 1.93 -24.49
C LYS A 249 -15.43 2.16 -23.45
N ILE A 250 -14.29 2.65 -23.94
CA ILE A 250 -13.17 3.05 -23.10
C ILE A 250 -13.01 4.55 -23.21
N GLU A 251 -13.13 5.20 -22.07
CA GLU A 251 -12.87 6.62 -21.94
C GLU A 251 -11.55 6.80 -21.20
N ILE A 252 -10.61 7.56 -21.78
CA ILE A 252 -9.32 7.83 -21.16
C ILE A 252 -9.43 9.09 -20.31
N LEU A 253 -9.49 8.91 -18.99
CA LEU A 253 -9.60 10.00 -18.01
C LEU A 253 -8.25 10.59 -17.60
N ARG A 254 -7.16 9.84 -17.77
CA ARG A 254 -5.80 10.33 -17.53
C ARG A 254 -4.80 9.67 -18.46
N LYS A 255 -4.03 10.48 -19.20
CA LYS A 255 -2.88 10.01 -19.98
C LYS A 255 -1.71 9.70 -19.03
N GLY A 256 -1.25 8.45 -19.02
CA GLY A 256 -0.15 7.98 -18.19
C GLY A 256 0.85 7.15 -18.98
N THR A 257 1.68 6.37 -18.28
CA THR A 257 2.80 5.62 -18.89
C THR A 257 2.36 4.69 -20.03
N SER A 258 1.19 4.05 -19.90
CA SER A 258 0.66 3.10 -20.87
C SER A 258 -0.38 3.71 -21.83
N PHE A 259 -0.40 5.04 -22.03
CA PHE A 259 -1.39 5.70 -22.89
C PHE A 259 -1.39 5.18 -24.33
N ARG A 260 -0.21 5.05 -24.95
CA ARG A 260 -0.07 4.53 -26.32
C ARG A 260 -0.62 3.11 -26.46
N LYS A 261 -0.33 2.23 -25.49
CA LYS A 261 -0.86 0.85 -25.43
C LYS A 261 -2.39 0.83 -25.43
N VAL A 262 -3.03 1.70 -24.63
CA VAL A 262 -4.50 1.80 -24.63
C VAL A 262 -5.01 2.25 -26.00
N LYS A 263 -4.43 3.29 -26.59
CA LYS A 263 -4.83 3.76 -27.93
C LYS A 263 -4.76 2.63 -28.96
N THR A 264 -3.62 1.95 -29.08
CA THR A 264 -3.44 0.84 -30.05
C THR A 264 -4.43 -0.31 -29.85
N LEU A 265 -4.76 -0.67 -28.60
CA LEU A 265 -5.69 -1.77 -28.33
C LEU A 265 -7.15 -1.47 -28.74
N PHE A 266 -7.52 -0.20 -28.89
CA PHE A 266 -8.91 0.23 -29.11
C PHE A 266 -9.10 1.21 -30.28
N SER A 267 -8.07 1.49 -31.07
CA SER A 267 -8.18 2.30 -32.31
C SER A 267 -8.66 1.51 -33.54
N ASN A 268 -8.80 0.18 -33.46
CA ASN A 268 -9.19 -0.69 -34.58
C ASN A 268 -10.53 -1.42 -34.35
N LYS A 269 -11.52 -0.76 -33.75
CA LYS A 269 -12.86 -1.33 -33.52
C LYS A 269 -13.97 -0.30 -33.61
#